data_AF-A0A4Y5SK02-F1
#
_entry.id   AF-A0A4Y5SK02-F1
#
_cell.length_a   1.000
_cell.length_b   1.000
_cell.length_c   1.000
_cell.angle_alpha   90.00
_cell.angle_beta   90.00
_cell.angle_gamma   90.00
#
_symmetry.space_group_name_H-M   'P 1'
#
loop_
_entity.id
_entity.type
_entity.pdbx_description
1 polymer ?
#
loop_
_entity_poly.entity_id
_entity_poly.type
_entity_poly.pdbx_seq_one_letter_code
_entity_poly.pdbx_strand_id
1 'polypeptide(L)'
;MVDFKITFKLEGPFDPLEKRAGRIVTEGMKHGYSHESIIDTVLSEYDVLIRCRGEEVFNATVYLNEFLYELLRFAFYAVTGEVPEDVKSCGWGFNSMDELPNWLDEEVRTLGNLLGEEFNELTSGPFLRSFLGSYDPRLIVYGFRKGGHLYFVSVDYRKVCRVPTSEFVKVAMNVIEEAIVELESCTHVFDGNGIGEYREMIDDYKRLLNFLKGKPGRWS
;
A
#
# COMPACT_ATOMS: atom_id res chain seq x y z
N MET A 1 10.03 20.78 -8.33
CA MET A 1 9.21 20.19 -7.26
C MET A 1 8.63 18.93 -7.86
N VAL A 2 8.93 17.75 -7.30
CA VAL A 2 8.22 16.53 -7.70
C VAL A 2 6.81 16.66 -7.09
N ASP A 3 5.80 16.29 -7.86
CA ASP A 3 4.40 16.34 -7.43
C ASP A 3 3.95 14.88 -7.32
N PHE A 4 4.33 14.22 -6.23
CA PHE A 4 3.85 12.88 -5.91
C PHE A 4 2.61 12.99 -5.02
N LYS A 5 1.52 12.35 -5.43
CA LYS A 5 0.25 12.39 -4.72
C LYS A 5 -0.40 11.02 -4.72
N ILE A 6 -0.91 10.62 -3.56
CA ILE A 6 -1.79 9.48 -3.39
C ILE A 6 -3.14 10.02 -2.94
N THR A 7 -4.22 9.59 -3.57
CA THR A 7 -5.58 9.82 -3.12
C THR A 7 -6.27 8.49 -2.97
N PHE A 8 -6.96 8.28 -1.85
CA PHE A 8 -7.78 7.11 -1.62
C PHE A 8 -9.20 7.58 -1.27
N LYS A 9 -10.22 6.89 -1.79
CA LYS A 9 -11.63 7.17 -1.52
C LYS A 9 -12.41 5.87 -1.58
N LEU A 10 -13.42 5.71 -0.74
CA LEU A 10 -14.39 4.64 -0.90
C LEU A 10 -15.23 4.89 -2.18
N GLU A 11 -15.31 3.93 -3.10
CA GLU A 11 -16.12 4.07 -4.32
C GLU A 11 -17.59 3.63 -4.08
N GLY A 12 -18.54 4.21 -4.83
CA GLY A 12 -19.88 3.62 -5.03
C GLY A 12 -20.88 3.75 -3.86
N PRO A 13 -22.16 3.33 -4.02
CA PRO A 13 -23.36 3.98 -3.45
C PRO A 13 -23.62 3.78 -1.94
N PHE A 14 -22.59 3.46 -1.16
CA PHE A 14 -22.73 2.89 0.19
C PHE A 14 -22.62 3.89 1.35
N ASP A 15 -22.60 5.20 1.08
CA ASP A 15 -22.42 6.29 2.06
C ASP A 15 -21.13 6.08 2.92
N PRO A 16 -20.82 6.87 3.97
CA PRO A 16 -19.59 6.70 4.76
C PRO A 16 -19.33 5.26 5.21
N LEU A 17 -18.05 4.90 5.41
CA LEU A 17 -17.60 3.58 5.88
C LEU A 17 -18.49 2.98 6.99
N GLU A 18 -18.97 3.81 7.91
CA GLU A 18 -19.89 3.43 8.98
C GLU A 18 -21.20 2.77 8.49
N LYS A 19 -21.84 3.27 7.43
CA LYS A 19 -23.06 2.67 6.89
C LYS A 19 -22.78 1.31 6.24
N ARG A 20 -21.67 1.20 5.51
CA ARG A 20 -21.17 -0.05 4.95
C ARG A 20 -20.91 -1.06 6.07
N ALA A 21 -20.20 -0.65 7.11
CA ALA A 21 -19.93 -1.45 8.30
C ALA A 21 -21.21 -1.96 8.94
N GLY A 22 -22.19 -1.08 9.19
CA GLY A 22 -23.47 -1.46 9.82
C GLY A 22 -24.21 -2.56 9.05
N ARG A 23 -24.26 -2.46 7.72
CA ARG A 23 -24.91 -3.48 6.88
C ARG A 23 -24.15 -4.81 6.91
N ILE A 24 -22.85 -4.77 6.62
CA ILE A 24 -22.03 -5.97 6.45
C ILE A 24 -21.86 -6.71 7.78
N VAL A 25 -21.67 -5.99 8.89
CA VAL A 25 -21.60 -6.59 10.23
C VAL A 25 -22.92 -7.28 10.57
N THR A 26 -24.06 -6.61 10.36
CA THR A 26 -25.38 -7.21 10.63
C THR A 26 -25.61 -8.48 9.80
N GLU A 27 -25.31 -8.43 8.50
CA GLU A 27 -25.46 -9.56 7.59
C GLU A 27 -24.49 -10.71 7.94
N GLY A 28 -23.21 -10.38 8.15
CA GLY A 28 -22.19 -11.37 8.47
C GLY A 28 -22.45 -12.09 9.78
N MET A 29 -22.86 -11.36 10.83
CA MET A 29 -23.23 -11.96 12.10
C MET A 29 -24.45 -12.88 11.97
N LYS A 30 -25.46 -12.48 11.18
CA LYS A 30 -26.65 -13.30 10.90
C LYS A 30 -26.31 -14.60 10.17
N HIS A 31 -25.33 -14.56 9.28
CA HIS A 31 -24.90 -15.72 8.48
C HIS A 31 -23.75 -16.52 9.13
N GLY A 32 -23.26 -16.10 10.29
CA GLY A 32 -22.19 -16.80 11.02
C GLY A 32 -20.83 -16.70 10.33
N TYR A 33 -20.56 -15.62 9.59
CA TYR A 33 -19.25 -15.37 9.00
C TYR A 33 -18.21 -15.06 10.09
N SER A 34 -16.95 -15.38 9.82
CA SER A 34 -15.86 -15.02 10.74
C SER A 34 -15.71 -13.51 10.84
N HIS A 35 -15.18 -13.05 11.97
CA HIS A 35 -14.86 -11.63 12.19
C HIS A 35 -13.91 -11.09 11.10
N GLU A 36 -12.90 -11.88 10.72
CA GLU A 36 -11.97 -11.57 9.64
C GLU A 36 -12.70 -11.32 8.31
N SER A 37 -13.57 -12.23 7.88
CA SER A 37 -14.32 -12.05 6.63
C SER A 37 -15.27 -10.85 6.68
N ILE A 38 -15.86 -10.55 7.85
CA ILE A 38 -16.70 -9.36 8.02
C ILE A 38 -15.85 -8.10 7.85
N ILE A 39 -14.70 -8.02 8.52
CA ILE A 39 -13.77 -6.89 8.43
C ILE A 39 -13.29 -6.70 6.98
N ASP A 40 -12.81 -7.77 6.33
CA ASP A 40 -12.31 -7.70 4.95
C ASP A 40 -13.39 -7.22 3.98
N THR A 41 -14.63 -7.67 4.16
CA THR A 41 -15.75 -7.22 3.32
C THR A 41 -16.08 -5.75 3.58
N VAL A 42 -15.98 -5.26 4.82
CA VAL A 42 -16.15 -3.82 5.12
C VAL A 42 -15.07 -2.97 4.48
N LEU A 43 -13.82 -3.45 4.47
CA LEU A 43 -12.65 -2.72 3.98
C LEU A 43 -12.37 -2.92 2.48
N SER A 44 -13.31 -3.55 1.78
CA SER A 44 -13.26 -3.79 0.35
C SER A 44 -13.81 -2.59 -0.45
N GLU A 45 -13.43 -2.46 -1.71
CA GLU A 45 -13.92 -1.46 -2.68
C GLU A 45 -13.48 -0.01 -2.44
N TYR A 46 -12.20 0.19 -2.10
CA TYR A 46 -11.60 1.53 -2.06
C TYR A 46 -10.91 1.86 -3.37
N ASP A 47 -11.20 3.01 -3.97
CA ASP A 47 -10.45 3.52 -5.10
C ASP A 47 -9.20 4.25 -4.64
N VAL A 48 -8.06 3.80 -5.15
CA VAL A 48 -6.77 4.43 -4.95
C VAL A 48 -6.25 4.95 -6.27
N LEU A 49 -5.81 6.20 -6.26
CA LEU A 49 -5.19 6.87 -7.38
C LEU A 49 -3.86 7.48 -6.95
N ILE A 50 -2.79 7.06 -7.61
CA ILE A 50 -1.44 7.60 -7.43
C ILE A 50 -1.07 8.40 -8.67
N ARG A 51 -0.61 9.63 -8.45
CA ARG A 51 -0.12 10.53 -9.48
C ARG A 51 1.32 10.96 -9.21
N CYS A 52 2.08 11.12 -10.28
CA CYS A 52 3.41 11.71 -10.25
C CYS A 52 3.53 12.73 -11.37
N ARG A 53 3.84 14.00 -11.02
CA ARG A 53 3.91 15.13 -11.97
C ARG A 53 2.62 15.31 -12.77
N GLY A 54 1.48 15.15 -12.10
CA GLY A 54 0.15 15.22 -12.70
C GLY A 54 -0.27 14.02 -13.54
N GLU A 55 0.63 13.09 -13.86
CA GLU A 55 0.30 11.87 -14.60
C GLU A 55 -0.17 10.76 -13.67
N GLU A 56 -1.16 9.99 -14.10
CA GLU A 56 -1.62 8.78 -13.42
C GLU A 56 -0.60 7.66 -13.60
N VAL A 57 -0.29 6.98 -12.48
CA VAL A 57 0.71 5.91 -12.44
C VAL A 57 0.18 4.66 -11.75
N PHE A 58 -0.95 4.77 -11.07
CA PHE A 58 -1.72 3.66 -10.54
C PHE A 58 -3.15 4.16 -10.29
N ASN A 59 -4.15 3.42 -10.74
CA ASN A 59 -5.55 3.67 -10.44
C ASN A 59 -6.29 2.33 -10.36
N ALA A 60 -6.79 2.02 -9.18
CA ALA A 60 -7.44 0.74 -8.94
C ALA A 60 -8.41 0.81 -7.77
N THR A 61 -9.42 -0.04 -7.83
CA THR A 61 -10.15 -0.49 -6.66
C THR A 61 -9.30 -1.53 -5.91
N VAL A 62 -9.17 -1.35 -4.59
CA VAL A 62 -8.28 -2.13 -3.71
C VAL A 62 -9.00 -2.64 -2.47
N TYR A 63 -8.43 -3.66 -1.85
CA TYR A 63 -8.65 -3.97 -0.44
C TYR A 63 -7.89 -2.96 0.41
N LEU A 64 -8.58 -2.11 1.17
CA LEU A 64 -7.95 -1.03 1.93
C LEU A 64 -6.90 -1.57 2.92
N ASN A 65 -7.22 -2.69 3.59
CA ASN A 65 -6.32 -3.33 4.55
C ASN A 65 -4.97 -3.68 3.90
N GLU A 66 -5.01 -4.36 2.75
CA GLU A 66 -3.81 -4.71 2.00
C GLU A 66 -3.09 -3.47 1.48
N PHE A 67 -3.81 -2.49 0.94
CA PHE A 67 -3.23 -1.25 0.46
C PHE A 67 -2.44 -0.50 1.54
N LEU A 68 -2.99 -0.38 2.75
CA LEU A 68 -2.32 0.31 3.86
C LEU A 68 -1.06 -0.41 4.31
N TYR A 69 -1.11 -1.75 4.41
CA TYR A 69 0.07 -2.54 4.75
C TYR A 69 1.14 -2.47 3.66
N GLU A 70 0.77 -2.54 2.38
CA GLU A 70 1.72 -2.36 1.27
C GLU A 70 2.30 -0.94 1.24
N LEU A 71 1.50 0.09 1.51
CA LEU A 71 1.99 1.47 1.57
C LEU A 71 2.98 1.67 2.73
N LEU A 72 2.69 1.09 3.91
CA LEU A 72 3.62 1.01 5.03
C LEU A 72 4.90 0.26 4.64
N ARG A 73 4.78 -0.87 3.94
CA ARG A 73 5.90 -1.66 3.43
C ARG A 73 6.83 -0.83 2.57
N PHE A 74 6.28 -0.12 1.58
CA PHE A 74 7.04 0.77 0.71
C PHE A 74 7.66 1.93 1.48
N ALA A 75 6.96 2.51 2.45
CA ALA A 75 7.49 3.61 3.25
C ALA A 75 8.67 3.15 4.13
N PHE A 76 8.58 2.00 4.78
CA PHE A 76 9.69 1.42 5.54
C PHE A 76 10.90 1.12 4.67
N TYR A 77 10.67 0.49 3.51
CA TYR A 77 11.72 0.21 2.55
C TYR A 77 12.40 1.49 2.05
N ALA A 78 11.62 2.53 1.74
CA ALA A 78 12.15 3.82 1.30
C ALA A 78 13.11 4.41 2.35
N VAL A 79 12.73 4.39 3.64
CA VAL A 79 13.57 4.91 4.74
C VAL A 79 14.79 4.02 5.00
N THR A 80 14.57 2.73 5.17
CA THR A 80 15.56 1.84 5.80
C THR A 80 16.33 0.99 4.81
N GLY A 81 15.78 0.76 3.60
CA GLY A 81 16.32 -0.20 2.62
C GLY A 81 15.89 -1.63 2.94
N GLU A 82 15.15 -1.82 4.03
CA GLU A 82 14.68 -3.11 4.54
C GLU A 82 13.18 -3.01 4.82
N VAL A 83 12.51 -4.16 4.92
CA VAL A 83 11.10 -4.25 5.32
C VAL A 83 11.03 -4.96 6.67
N PRO A 84 10.33 -4.40 7.68
CA PRO A 84 10.10 -5.09 8.94
C PRO A 84 9.32 -6.40 8.72
N GLU A 85 9.72 -7.47 9.40
CA GLU A 85 9.09 -8.80 9.28
C GLU A 85 7.61 -8.81 9.70
N ASP A 86 7.20 -7.85 10.54
CA ASP A 86 5.85 -7.74 11.09
C ASP A 86 4.88 -6.94 10.21
N VAL A 87 5.31 -6.45 9.05
CA VAL A 87 4.42 -5.81 8.07
C VAL A 87 3.82 -6.89 7.18
N LYS A 88 2.51 -7.13 7.32
CA LYS A 88 1.75 -8.03 6.43
C LYS A 88 1.93 -7.59 4.98
N SER A 89 1.94 -8.55 4.06
CA SER A 89 2.09 -8.22 2.65
C SER A 89 1.62 -9.33 1.73
N CYS A 90 0.98 -8.92 0.64
CA CYS A 90 0.64 -9.78 -0.48
C CYS A 90 1.63 -9.61 -1.66
N GLY A 91 2.52 -8.61 -1.57
CA GLY A 91 3.64 -8.39 -2.49
C GLY A 91 4.89 -9.22 -2.19
N TRP A 92 5.90 -9.09 -3.04
CA TRP A 92 7.19 -9.77 -2.92
C TRP A 92 8.34 -8.79 -2.72
N GLY A 93 9.33 -9.22 -1.93
CA GLY A 93 10.62 -8.55 -1.82
C GLY A 93 11.68 -9.46 -2.42
N PHE A 94 12.62 -8.87 -3.13
CA PHE A 94 13.74 -9.57 -3.75
C PHE A 94 15.03 -8.87 -3.36
N ASN A 95 16.12 -9.62 -3.20
CA ASN A 95 17.45 -9.05 -2.96
C ASN A 95 18.19 -8.73 -4.25
N SER A 96 17.82 -9.40 -5.36
CA SER A 96 18.40 -9.21 -6.68
C SER A 96 17.50 -9.82 -7.78
N MET A 97 17.80 -9.53 -9.04
CA MET A 97 17.07 -10.10 -10.19
C MET A 97 17.16 -11.62 -10.29
N ASP A 98 18.25 -12.22 -9.81
CA ASP A 98 18.49 -13.67 -9.92
C ASP A 98 17.50 -14.49 -9.08
N GLU A 99 16.80 -13.84 -8.15
CA GLU A 99 15.73 -14.46 -7.35
C GLU A 99 14.37 -14.45 -8.05
N LEU A 100 14.21 -13.70 -9.16
CA LEU A 100 12.94 -13.60 -9.85
C LEU A 100 12.62 -14.90 -10.59
N PRO A 101 11.41 -15.45 -10.42
CA PRO A 101 10.98 -16.59 -11.20
C PRO A 101 10.97 -16.30 -12.71
N ASN A 102 11.40 -17.25 -13.54
CA ASN A 102 11.47 -17.11 -15.00
C ASN A 102 10.13 -16.77 -15.69
N TRP A 103 8.99 -17.00 -15.03
CA TRP A 103 7.69 -16.61 -15.58
C TRP A 103 7.44 -15.09 -15.52
N LEU A 104 8.31 -14.32 -14.86
CA LEU A 104 8.32 -12.85 -14.85
C LEU A 104 9.17 -12.21 -15.96
N ASP A 105 9.72 -13.01 -16.90
CA ASP A 105 10.65 -12.52 -17.93
C ASP A 105 10.11 -11.33 -18.75
N GLU A 106 8.81 -11.30 -19.06
CA GLU A 106 8.21 -10.19 -19.82
C GLU A 106 8.14 -8.89 -19.00
N GLU A 107 7.82 -9.01 -17.72
CA GLU A 107 7.79 -7.92 -16.76
C GLU A 107 9.21 -7.37 -16.54
N VAL A 108 10.21 -8.26 -16.42
CA VAL A 108 11.64 -7.92 -16.35
C VAL A 108 12.11 -7.16 -17.59
N ARG A 109 11.74 -7.60 -18.79
CA ARG A 109 12.06 -6.87 -20.04
C ARG A 109 11.41 -5.49 -20.05
N THR A 110 10.18 -5.39 -19.56
CA THR A 110 9.47 -4.10 -19.47
C THR A 110 10.17 -3.16 -18.50
N LEU A 111 10.59 -3.65 -17.32
CA LEU A 111 11.39 -2.90 -16.37
C LEU A 111 12.71 -2.43 -16.98
N GLY A 112 13.42 -3.30 -17.71
CA GLY A 112 14.65 -2.94 -18.42
C GLY A 112 14.44 -1.81 -19.41
N ASN A 113 13.36 -1.86 -20.19
CA ASN A 113 13.02 -0.80 -21.13
C ASN A 113 12.64 0.53 -20.44
N LEU A 114 11.95 0.46 -19.30
CA LEU A 114 11.50 1.63 -18.54
C LEU A 114 12.64 2.31 -17.78
N LEU A 115 13.54 1.52 -17.18
CA LEU A 115 14.64 2.01 -16.36
C LEU A 115 15.90 2.34 -17.19
N GLY A 116 16.04 1.74 -18.38
CA GLY A 116 17.16 1.99 -19.28
C GLY A 116 18.50 1.69 -18.62
N GLU A 117 19.42 2.65 -18.65
CA GLU A 117 20.77 2.52 -18.09
C GLU A 117 20.78 2.29 -16.57
N GLU A 118 19.73 2.74 -15.87
CA GLU A 118 19.62 2.61 -14.41
C GLU A 118 19.22 1.20 -13.97
N PHE A 119 18.74 0.36 -14.90
CA PHE A 119 18.18 -0.95 -14.61
C PHE A 119 19.13 -1.81 -13.76
N ASN A 120 20.33 -2.09 -14.28
CA ASN A 120 21.27 -2.99 -13.62
C ASN A 120 21.66 -2.51 -12.21
N GLU A 121 21.78 -1.21 -12.00
CA GLU A 121 22.11 -0.66 -10.69
C GLU A 121 20.93 -0.78 -9.72
N LEU A 122 19.73 -0.37 -10.14
CA LEU A 122 18.53 -0.42 -9.31
C LEU A 122 18.14 -1.84 -8.91
N THR A 123 18.41 -2.81 -9.78
CA THR A 123 18.08 -4.22 -9.54
C THR A 123 19.23 -5.04 -8.96
N SER A 124 20.37 -4.41 -8.67
CA SER A 124 21.53 -5.07 -8.02
C SER A 124 21.38 -5.19 -6.49
N GLY A 125 20.44 -4.47 -5.90
CA GLY A 125 20.12 -4.53 -4.48
C GLY A 125 18.65 -4.83 -4.24
N PRO A 126 18.21 -4.80 -2.96
CA PRO A 126 16.84 -5.18 -2.62
C PRO A 126 15.80 -4.27 -3.26
N PHE A 127 14.68 -4.83 -3.70
CA PHE A 127 13.54 -4.10 -4.26
C PHE A 127 12.21 -4.77 -3.93
N LEU A 128 11.13 -4.00 -4.06
CA LEU A 128 9.77 -4.45 -3.81
C LEU A 128 8.98 -4.61 -5.11
N ARG A 129 8.09 -5.60 -5.13
CA ARG A 129 7.06 -5.81 -6.15
C ARG A 129 5.71 -5.96 -5.44
N SER A 130 4.70 -5.24 -5.87
CA SER A 130 3.38 -5.28 -5.26
C SER A 130 2.28 -4.94 -6.27
N PHE A 131 1.04 -5.30 -5.95
CA PHE A 131 -0.16 -4.83 -6.63
C PHE A 131 -0.95 -3.85 -5.74
N LEU A 132 -0.40 -3.44 -4.58
CA LEU A 132 -0.97 -2.48 -3.64
C LEU A 132 -2.42 -2.79 -3.22
N GLY A 133 -2.74 -4.08 -3.07
CA GLY A 133 -4.09 -4.53 -2.70
C GLY A 133 -5.12 -4.43 -3.83
N SER A 134 -4.71 -4.14 -5.07
CA SER A 134 -5.60 -4.09 -6.25
C SER A 134 -6.34 -5.40 -6.48
N TYR A 135 -7.61 -5.28 -6.86
CA TYR A 135 -8.40 -6.41 -7.36
C TYR A 135 -7.91 -6.90 -8.72
N ASP A 136 -7.18 -6.06 -9.46
CA ASP A 136 -6.53 -6.43 -10.70
C ASP A 136 -5.04 -6.74 -10.42
N PRO A 137 -4.65 -8.03 -10.32
CA PRO A 137 -3.27 -8.40 -10.01
C PRO A 137 -2.29 -8.07 -11.15
N ARG A 138 -2.77 -7.56 -12.30
CA ARG A 138 -1.93 -7.08 -13.40
C ARG A 138 -1.37 -5.67 -13.15
N LEU A 139 -1.97 -4.90 -12.24
CA LEU A 139 -1.54 -3.54 -11.89
C LEU A 139 -0.32 -3.56 -10.98
N ILE A 140 0.80 -4.00 -11.54
CA ILE A 140 2.01 -4.25 -10.78
C ILE A 140 2.85 -2.98 -10.68
N VAL A 141 3.31 -2.73 -9.47
CA VAL A 141 4.23 -1.67 -9.13
C VAL A 141 5.50 -2.23 -8.49
N TYR A 142 6.61 -1.58 -8.79
CA TYR A 142 7.89 -1.84 -8.16
C TYR A 142 8.39 -0.64 -7.39
N GLY A 143 9.09 -0.91 -6.29
CA GLY A 143 9.83 0.09 -5.53
C GLY A 143 11.31 -0.25 -5.54
N PHE A 144 12.12 0.59 -6.19
CA PHE A 144 13.58 0.51 -6.15
C PHE A 144 14.15 1.72 -5.42
N ARG A 145 15.23 1.53 -4.65
CA ARG A 145 15.90 2.63 -3.94
C ARG A 145 17.27 2.90 -4.57
N LYS A 146 17.55 4.18 -4.84
CA LYS A 146 18.89 4.64 -5.22
C LYS A 146 19.18 6.01 -4.61
N GLY A 147 20.23 6.06 -3.80
CA GLY A 147 20.59 7.24 -3.01
C GLY A 147 19.41 7.74 -2.16
N GLY A 148 19.10 9.03 -2.28
CA GLY A 148 17.97 9.67 -1.58
C GLY A 148 16.60 9.53 -2.27
N HIS A 149 16.44 8.64 -3.25
CA HIS A 149 15.20 8.53 -4.04
C HIS A 149 14.63 7.11 -4.03
N LEU A 150 13.30 7.05 -4.07
CA LEU A 150 12.51 5.89 -4.44
C LEU A 150 12.10 6.01 -5.90
N TYR A 151 12.33 4.96 -6.67
CA TYR A 151 11.85 4.78 -8.04
C TYR A 151 10.63 3.88 -7.96
N PHE A 152 9.47 4.50 -8.06
CA PHE A 152 8.18 3.83 -8.11
C PHE A 152 7.85 3.56 -9.58
N VAL A 153 7.89 2.29 -10.00
CA VAL A 153 7.72 1.90 -11.40
C VAL A 153 6.41 1.17 -11.56
N SER A 154 5.52 1.71 -12.39
CA SER A 154 4.27 1.06 -12.73
C SER A 154 4.42 0.39 -14.10
N VAL A 155 4.32 -0.94 -14.10
CA VAL A 155 4.57 -1.75 -15.30
C VAL A 155 3.44 -1.56 -16.30
N ASP A 156 2.20 -1.68 -15.84
CA ASP A 156 1.00 -1.58 -16.69
C ASP A 156 0.87 -0.18 -17.32
N TYR A 157 1.10 0.86 -16.51
CA TYR A 157 1.09 2.24 -16.97
C TYR A 157 2.34 2.64 -17.78
N ARG A 158 3.39 1.81 -17.76
CA ARG A 158 4.70 2.09 -18.37
C ARG A 158 5.29 3.43 -17.91
N LYS A 159 5.22 3.68 -16.58
CA LYS A 159 5.69 4.93 -15.96
C LYS A 159 6.73 4.67 -14.90
N VAL A 160 7.71 5.57 -14.82
CA VAL A 160 8.74 5.61 -13.78
C VAL A 160 8.62 6.91 -13.01
N CYS A 161 8.40 6.82 -11.72
CA CYS A 161 8.27 7.94 -10.81
C CYS A 161 9.45 7.96 -9.87
N ARG A 162 10.40 8.85 -10.16
CA ARG A 162 11.52 9.11 -9.25
C ARG A 162 11.09 10.15 -8.23
N VAL A 163 10.93 9.73 -6.98
CA VAL A 163 10.42 10.55 -5.88
C VAL A 163 11.49 10.65 -4.79
N PRO A 164 11.78 11.85 -4.24
CA PRO A 164 12.60 11.97 -3.05
C PRO A 164 12.02 11.12 -1.92
N THR A 165 12.88 10.38 -1.21
CA THR A 165 12.45 9.47 -0.14
C THR A 165 11.61 10.20 0.92
N SER A 166 12.02 11.43 1.26
CA SER A 166 11.32 12.27 2.25
C SER A 166 9.93 12.68 1.79
N GLU A 167 9.74 12.94 0.50
CA GLU A 167 8.46 13.29 -0.08
C GLU A 167 7.54 12.06 -0.11
N PHE A 168 8.04 10.91 -0.58
CA PHE A 168 7.28 9.67 -0.62
C PHE A 168 6.78 9.28 0.77
N VAL A 169 7.68 9.26 1.77
CA VAL A 169 7.35 8.86 3.14
C VAL A 169 6.35 9.83 3.78
N LYS A 170 6.50 11.13 3.56
CA LYS A 170 5.54 12.14 4.02
C LYS A 170 4.14 11.90 3.44
N VAL A 171 4.05 11.68 2.12
CA VAL A 171 2.76 11.43 1.45
C VAL A 171 2.13 10.12 1.94
N ALA A 172 2.92 9.06 2.04
CA ALA A 172 2.46 7.76 2.54
C ALA A 172 1.91 7.87 3.98
N MET A 173 2.66 8.53 4.87
CA MET A 173 2.24 8.74 6.26
C MET A 173 0.94 9.52 6.36
N ASN A 174 0.77 10.60 5.59
CA ASN A 174 -0.46 11.38 5.60
C ASN A 174 -1.67 10.53 5.17
N VAL A 175 -1.52 9.70 4.13
CA VAL A 175 -2.59 8.78 3.70
C VAL A 175 -2.94 7.76 4.77
N ILE A 176 -1.93 7.18 5.42
CA ILE A 176 -2.14 6.20 6.51
C ILE A 176 -2.85 6.87 7.70
N GLU A 177 -2.47 8.10 8.05
CA GLU A 177 -3.13 8.88 9.12
C GLU A 177 -4.60 9.15 8.80
N GLU A 178 -4.89 9.63 7.59
CA GLU A 178 -6.25 9.87 7.12
C GLU A 178 -7.09 8.59 7.16
N ALA A 179 -6.53 7.47 6.70
CA ALA A 179 -7.20 6.18 6.74
C ALA A 179 -7.46 5.69 8.16
N ILE A 180 -6.51 5.84 9.09
CA ILE A 180 -6.71 5.50 10.51
C ILE A 180 -7.90 6.28 11.09
N VAL A 181 -8.01 7.58 10.82
CA VAL A 181 -9.13 8.41 11.30
C VAL A 181 -10.46 7.91 10.75
N GLU A 182 -10.51 7.56 9.45
CA GLU A 182 -11.71 6.97 8.84
C GLU A 182 -12.07 5.63 9.50
N LEU A 183 -11.10 4.74 9.70
CA LEU A 183 -11.29 3.44 10.35
C LEU A 183 -11.78 3.59 11.80
N GLU A 184 -11.24 4.54 12.55
CA GLU A 184 -11.64 4.83 13.93
C GLU A 184 -13.12 5.25 14.03
N SER A 185 -13.62 5.97 13.02
CA SER A 185 -14.99 6.50 13.02
C SER A 185 -16.08 5.42 13.13
N CYS A 186 -15.82 4.20 12.65
CA CYS A 186 -16.78 3.10 12.66
C CYS A 186 -16.50 2.01 13.72
N THR A 187 -15.49 2.19 14.58
CA THR A 187 -15.14 1.22 15.65
C THR A 187 -16.33 0.79 16.51
N HIS A 188 -17.23 1.72 16.83
CA HIS A 188 -18.43 1.47 17.62
C HIS A 188 -19.37 0.42 16.99
N VAL A 189 -19.40 0.30 15.65
CA VAL A 189 -20.21 -0.71 14.94
C VAL A 189 -19.66 -2.11 15.23
N PHE A 190 -18.35 -2.27 15.21
CA PHE A 190 -17.67 -3.54 15.44
C PHE A 190 -17.71 -3.94 16.92
N ASP A 191 -17.39 -2.98 17.82
CA ASP A 191 -17.44 -3.19 19.27
C ASP A 191 -18.85 -3.61 19.73
N GLY A 192 -19.89 -2.95 19.19
CA GLY A 192 -21.29 -3.26 19.49
C GLY A 192 -21.73 -4.67 19.06
N ASN A 193 -20.96 -5.32 18.19
CA ASN A 193 -21.19 -6.69 17.71
C ASN A 193 -20.14 -7.68 18.22
N GLY A 194 -19.27 -7.28 19.15
CA GLY A 194 -18.26 -8.15 19.75
C GLY A 194 -17.07 -8.49 18.85
N ILE A 195 -16.82 -7.69 17.81
CA ILE A 195 -15.72 -7.88 16.85
C ILE A 195 -14.52 -7.03 17.29
N GLY A 196 -13.69 -7.56 18.19
CA GLY A 196 -12.53 -6.85 18.77
C GLY A 196 -11.34 -6.73 17.82
N GLU A 197 -11.21 -7.65 16.87
CA GLU A 197 -10.11 -7.77 15.90
C GLU A 197 -9.99 -6.51 15.02
N TYR A 198 -11.09 -5.78 14.82
CA TYR A 198 -11.09 -4.52 14.08
C TYR A 198 -10.26 -3.44 14.79
N ARG A 199 -10.37 -3.34 16.12
CA ARG A 199 -9.59 -2.39 16.92
C ARG A 199 -8.12 -2.80 16.98
N GLU A 200 -7.85 -4.09 17.10
CA GLU A 200 -6.48 -4.64 17.07
C GLU A 200 -5.76 -4.28 15.76
N MET A 201 -6.46 -4.39 14.63
CA MET A 201 -5.94 -3.97 13.32
C MET A 201 -5.59 -2.46 13.29
N ILE A 202 -6.46 -1.59 13.80
CA ILE A 202 -6.20 -0.14 13.86
C ILE A 202 -4.98 0.16 14.75
N ASP A 203 -4.90 -0.50 15.91
CA ASP A 203 -3.79 -0.32 16.83
C ASP A 203 -2.45 -0.80 16.23
N ASP A 204 -2.48 -1.83 15.38
CA ASP A 204 -1.31 -2.27 14.62
C ASP A 204 -0.85 -1.20 13.61
N TYR A 205 -1.75 -0.58 12.85
CA TYR A 205 -1.38 0.54 11.97
C TYR A 205 -0.79 1.71 12.74
N LYS A 206 -1.36 2.08 13.89
CA LYS A 206 -0.81 3.15 14.74
C LYS A 206 0.58 2.79 15.24
N ARG A 207 0.81 1.54 15.65
CA ARG A 207 2.11 1.03 16.09
C ARG A 207 3.15 1.17 14.96
N LEU A 208 2.82 0.70 13.76
CA LEU A 208 3.69 0.78 12.59
C LEU A 208 3.96 2.23 12.17
N LEU A 209 2.93 3.07 12.12
CA LEU A 209 3.07 4.50 11.82
C LEU A 209 3.95 5.21 12.85
N ASN A 210 3.78 4.91 14.14
CA ASN A 210 4.62 5.46 15.21
C ASN A 210 6.06 4.99 15.09
N PHE A 211 6.31 3.75 14.66
CA PHE A 211 7.66 3.26 14.39
C PHE A 211 8.29 4.01 13.20
N LEU A 212 7.52 4.27 12.14
CA LEU A 212 7.98 5.05 10.99
C LEU A 212 8.29 6.51 11.38
N LYS A 213 7.45 7.14 12.22
CA LYS A 213 7.69 8.48 12.82
C LYS A 213 8.87 8.49 13.78
N GLY A 214 9.00 7.43 14.56
CA GLY A 214 9.97 7.20 15.64
C GLY A 214 11.37 6.80 15.17
N LYS A 215 11.61 6.72 13.85
CA LYS A 215 12.94 6.72 13.25
C LYS A 215 13.40 8.12 12.76
N PRO A 216 13.32 9.22 13.55
CA PRO A 216 13.92 10.48 13.16
C PRO A 216 15.42 10.40 13.43
N GLY A 217 16.18 9.94 12.43
CA GLY A 217 17.62 9.79 12.56
C GLY A 217 18.31 9.52 11.23
N ARG A 218 18.07 10.38 10.21
CA ARG A 218 18.90 10.64 9.01
C ARG A 218 18.08 11.34 7.91
N TRP A 219 17.31 12.36 8.26
CA TRP A 219 16.76 13.29 7.28
C TRP A 219 17.62 14.54 7.30
N SER A 220 18.81 14.42 6.70
CA SER A 220 19.73 15.52 6.42
C SER A 220 19.93 15.60 4.91
#